data_AF-I7JWR2-F1
#
_entry.id   AF-I7JWR2-F1
#
_cell.length_a   1.000
_cell.length_b   1.000
_cell.length_c   1.000
_cell.angle_alpha   90.00
_cell.angle_beta   90.00
_cell.angle_gamma   90.00
#
_symmetry.space_group_name_H-M   'P 1'
#
loop_
_entity.id
_entity.type
_entity.pdbx_description
1 polymer ?
#
loop_
_entity_poly.entity_id
_entity_poly.type
_entity_poly.pdbx_seq_one_letter_code
_entity_poly.pdbx_strand_id
1 'polypeptide(L)' 'MSAFEEPTDGAVHEAARRTSAPLSDFMVRLVAEELPLLDSASRGVVYRALREHAEAGGETIARQEDLPSVVRELLDLP' A
#
# COMPACT_ATOMS: atom_id res chain seq x y z
N MET A 1 -29.11 17.08 24.46
CA MET A 1 -28.58 17.25 23.10
C MET A 1 -27.20 16.61 23.09
N SER A 2 -27.09 15.37 22.57
CA SER A 2 -25.78 14.77 22.33
C SER A 2 -25.17 15.45 21.11
N ALA A 3 -24.07 16.15 21.32
CA ALA A 3 -23.20 16.57 20.24
C ALA A 3 -22.67 15.31 19.55
N PHE A 4 -22.98 15.17 18.27
CA PHE A 4 -22.30 14.22 17.40
C PHE A 4 -20.89 14.78 17.23
N GLU A 5 -19.89 14.16 17.86
CA GLU A 5 -18.50 14.51 17.65
C GLU A 5 -18.18 14.34 16.17
N GLU A 6 -17.74 15.41 15.51
CA GLU A 6 -17.35 15.38 14.10
C GLU A 6 -16.12 14.47 13.95
N PRO A 7 -16.10 13.56 12.96
CA PRO A 7 -14.93 12.72 12.74
C PRO A 7 -13.77 13.59 12.25
N THR A 8 -12.82 13.86 13.14
CA THR A 8 -11.56 14.52 12.84
C THR A 8 -10.77 13.71 11.83
N ASP A 9 -10.36 14.41 10.77
CA ASP A 9 -9.29 14.14 9.82
C ASP A 9 -8.27 13.09 10.32
N GLY A 10 -8.08 12.00 9.55
CA GLY A 10 -7.15 10.91 9.90
C GLY A 10 -7.77 9.54 10.09
N ALA A 11 -8.77 9.18 9.27
CA ALA A 11 -9.28 7.81 9.21
C ALA A 11 -8.23 6.86 8.59
N VAL A 12 -7.19 6.54 9.36
CA VAL A 12 -6.23 5.47 9.06
C VAL A 12 -7.04 4.19 8.90
N HIS A 13 -7.26 3.79 7.65
CA HIS A 13 -8.06 2.63 7.30
C HIS A 13 -7.47 1.36 7.94
N GLU A 14 -8.33 0.45 8.40
CA GLU A 14 -7.91 -0.74 9.17
C GLU A 14 -6.91 -1.65 8.41
N ALA A 15 -6.91 -1.58 7.08
CA ALA A 15 -5.93 -2.24 6.21
C ALA A 15 -4.51 -1.67 6.38
N ALA A 16 -4.36 -0.35 6.54
CA ALA A 16 -3.07 0.29 6.80
C ALA A 16 -2.52 -0.04 8.19
N ARG A 17 -3.41 -0.31 9.16
CA ARG A 17 -3.00 -0.68 10.54
C ARG A 17 -2.43 -2.10 10.66
N ARG A 18 -2.67 -2.98 9.69
CA ARG A 18 -2.20 -4.38 9.70
C ARG A 18 -1.10 -4.68 8.70
N THR A 19 -0.78 -3.74 7.81
CA THR A 19 0.27 -3.94 6.82
C THR A 19 1.62 -3.55 7.40
N SER A 20 2.60 -4.46 7.33
CA SER A 20 4.00 -4.14 7.58
C SER A 20 4.71 -3.61 6.33
N ALA A 21 3.97 -3.41 5.23
CA ALA A 21 4.51 -2.85 4.01
C ALA A 21 4.80 -1.35 4.20
N PRO A 22 5.93 -0.83 3.66
CA PRO A 22 6.32 0.56 3.81
C PRO A 22 5.55 1.44 2.83
N LEU A 23 4.21 1.45 2.94
CA LEU A 23 3.30 2.19 2.07
C LEU A 23 2.54 3.24 2.87
N SER A 24 2.33 4.42 2.27
CA SER A 24 1.38 5.41 2.81
C SER A 24 -0.07 4.89 2.73
N ASP A 25 -0.99 5.46 3.52
CA ASP A 25 -2.41 5.08 3.50
C ASP A 25 -3.07 5.16 2.11
N PHE A 26 -2.61 6.08 1.26
CA PHE A 26 -3.03 6.16 -0.14
C PHE A 26 -2.53 4.96 -0.94
N MET A 27 -1.22 4.69 -0.88
CA MET A 27 -0.60 3.58 -1.60
C MET A 27 -1.08 2.21 -1.12
N VAL A 28 -1.41 2.05 0.17
CA VAL A 28 -2.03 0.83 0.71
C VAL A 28 -3.35 0.54 0.02
N ARG A 29 -4.22 1.56 -0.14
CA ARG A 29 -5.51 1.40 -0.81
C ARG A 29 -5.36 1.09 -2.29
N LEU A 30 -4.50 1.85 -2.99
CA LEU A 30 -4.20 1.60 -4.40
C LEU A 30 -3.72 0.16 -4.63
N VAL A 31 -2.70 -0.28 -3.88
CA VAL A 31 -2.18 -1.64 -4.01
C VAL A 31 -3.25 -2.68 -3.64
N ALA A 32 -4.07 -2.42 -2.62
CA ALA A 32 -5.15 -3.33 -2.23
C ALA A 32 -6.26 -3.46 -3.31
N GLU A 33 -6.52 -2.41 -4.08
CA GLU A 33 -7.49 -2.40 -5.19
C GLU A 33 -6.96 -3.17 -6.41
N GLU A 34 -5.66 -3.07 -6.70
CA GLU A 34 -5.04 -3.72 -7.86
C GLU A 34 -4.68 -5.20 -7.62
N LEU A 35 -4.30 -5.57 -6.38
CA LEU A 35 -3.87 -6.93 -6.05
C LEU A 35 -4.84 -8.04 -6.50
N PRO A 36 -6.18 -7.92 -6.36
CA PRO A 36 -7.14 -8.92 -6.82
C PRO A 36 -7.15 -9.17 -8.34
N LEU A 37 -6.64 -8.23 -9.14
CA LEU A 37 -6.55 -8.38 -10.60
C LEU A 37 -5.36 -9.25 -11.02
N LEU A 38 -4.36 -9.40 -10.14
CA LEU A 38 -3.18 -10.20 -10.38
C LEU A 38 -3.43 -11.69 -10.11
N ASP A 39 -2.71 -12.54 -10.84
CA ASP A 39 -2.63 -13.96 -10.51
C ASP A 39 -1.91 -14.19 -9.16
N SER A 40 -1.99 -15.43 -8.65
CA SER A 40 -1.41 -15.77 -7.35
C SER A 40 0.12 -15.63 -7.29
N ALA A 41 0.84 -15.90 -8.37
CA ALA A 41 2.29 -15.78 -8.42
C ALA A 41 2.70 -14.31 -8.43
N SER A 42 2.03 -13.50 -9.26
CA SER A 42 2.25 -12.06 -9.37
C SER A 42 2.02 -11.32 -8.05
N ARG A 43 0.94 -11.65 -7.29
CA ARG A 43 0.75 -11.11 -5.93
C ARG A 43 1.89 -11.45 -4.98
N GLY A 44 2.44 -12.66 -5.09
CA GLY A 44 3.59 -13.10 -4.29
C GLY A 44 4.84 -12.24 -4.57
N VAL A 45 5.06 -11.88 -5.84
CA VAL A 45 6.16 -10.98 -6.23
C VAL A 45 5.96 -9.59 -5.63
N VAL A 46 4.75 -9.04 -5.67
CA VAL A 46 4.45 -7.73 -5.07
C VAL A 46 4.77 -7.71 -3.57
N TYR A 47 4.25 -8.68 -2.80
CA TYR A 47 4.53 -8.74 -1.37
C TYR A 47 6.01 -8.92 -1.06
N ARG A 48 6.72 -9.73 -1.85
CA ARG A 48 8.16 -9.94 -1.70
C ARG A 48 8.93 -8.64 -1.95
N ALA A 49 8.65 -7.94 -3.05
CA ALA A 49 9.34 -6.70 -3.40
C ALA A 49 9.13 -5.60 -2.35
N LEU A 50 7.88 -5.45 -1.85
CA LEU A 50 7.58 -4.49 -0.78
C LEU A 50 8.30 -4.83 0.53
N ARG A 51 8.42 -6.12 0.85
CA ARG A 51 9.16 -6.60 2.01
C ARG A 51 10.67 -6.36 1.85
N GLU A 52 11.25 -6.70 0.71
CA GLU A 52 12.68 -6.48 0.42
C GLU A 52 13.04 -4.98 0.49
N HIS A 53 12.15 -4.10 0.01
CA HIS A 53 12.31 -2.65 0.16
C HIS A 53 12.35 -2.22 1.63
N ALA A 54 11.44 -2.74 2.46
CA ALA A 54 11.43 -2.46 3.89
C ALA A 54 12.68 -2.98 4.60
N GLU A 55 13.12 -4.20 4.28
CA GLU A 55 14.32 -4.82 4.85
C GLU A 55 15.61 -4.10 4.45
N ALA A 56 15.63 -3.47 3.27
CA ALA A 56 16.72 -2.61 2.83
C ALA A 56 16.75 -1.23 3.52
N GLY A 57 15.78 -0.94 4.39
CA GLY A 57 15.65 0.36 5.05
C GLY A 57 15.05 1.45 4.15
N GLY A 58 14.29 1.05 3.12
CA GLY A 58 13.62 1.98 2.22
C GLY A 58 12.55 2.81 2.93
N GLU A 59 12.40 4.06 2.48
CA GLU A 59 11.41 4.99 3.02
C GLU A 59 9.97 4.54 2.70
N THR A 60 8.99 5.14 3.40
CA THR A 60 7.58 4.95 3.11
C THR A 60 7.25 5.45 1.69
N ILE A 61 6.76 4.54 0.87
CA ILE A 61 6.34 4.77 -0.50
C ILE A 61 5.04 5.58 -0.47
N ALA A 62 5.14 6.85 -0.88
CA ALA A 62 4.03 7.80 -0.91
C ALA A 62 3.51 8.06 -2.34
N ARG A 63 4.32 7.77 -3.36
CA ARG A 63 3.99 7.94 -4.77
C ARG A 63 4.18 6.63 -5.53
N GLN A 64 3.50 6.51 -6.67
CA GLN A 64 3.64 5.33 -7.54
C GLN A 64 5.07 5.18 -8.05
N GLU A 65 5.72 6.28 -8.44
CA GLU A 65 7.12 6.32 -8.91
C GLU A 65 8.14 5.78 -7.89
N ASP A 66 7.81 5.80 -6.60
CA ASP A 66 8.66 5.30 -5.51
C ASP A 66 8.55 3.78 -5.33
N LEU A 67 7.59 3.11 -6.00
CA LEU A 67 7.46 1.65 -5.95
C LEU A 67 8.65 0.97 -6.63
N PRO A 68 9.09 -0.20 -6.11
CA PRO A 68 10.01 -1.07 -6.84
C PRO A 68 9.51 -1.28 -8.27
N SER A 69 10.39 -1.19 -9.27
CA SER A 69 10.00 -1.22 -10.70
C SER A 69 9.14 -2.43 -11.04
N VAL A 70 9.50 -3.60 -10.52
CA VAL A 70 8.74 -4.86 -10.70
C VAL A 70 7.30 -4.75 -10.20
N VAL A 71 7.03 -3.98 -9.14
CA VAL A 71 5.68 -3.77 -8.63
C VAL A 71 4.89 -2.87 -9.56
N ARG A 72 5.50 -1.78 -10.07
CA ARG A 72 4.82 -0.90 -11.04
C ARG A 72 4.45 -1.64 -12.33
N GLU A 73 5.36 -2.44 -12.84
CA GLU A 73 5.14 -3.24 -14.05
C GLU A 73 4.00 -4.26 -13.86
N LEU A 74 3.94 -4.93 -12.71
CA LEU A 74 2.87 -5.89 -12.43
C LEU A 74 1.52 -5.22 -12.24
N LEU A 75 1.49 -4.03 -11.65
CA LEU A 75 0.28 -3.26 -11.37
C LEU A 75 -0.14 -2.33 -12.53
N ASP A 76 0.58 -2.35 -13.67
CA ASP A 76 0.37 -1.47 -14.83
C ASP A 76 0.27 0.02 -14.45
N LEU A 77 1.14 0.46 -13.52
CA LEU A 77 1.17 1.83 -13.02
C LEU A 77 2.14 2.71 -13.85
N PRO A 78 1.83 4.01 -14.02
CA PRO A 78 2.67 4.97 -14.75
C PRO A 78 4.08 5.19 -14.15
#